data_AF-A0A662AUV4-F1
#
_entry.id   AF-A0A662AUV4-F1
#
_cell.length_a   1.000
_cell.length_b   1.000
_cell.length_c   1.000
_cell.angle_alpha   90.00
_cell.angle_beta   90.00
_cell.angle_gamma   90.00
#
_symmetry.space_group_name_H-M   'P 1'
#
loop_
_entity.id
_entity.type
_entity.pdbx_description
1 polymer ?
#
loop_
_entity_poly.entity_id
_entity_poly.type
_entity_poly.pdbx_seq_one_letter_code
_entity_poly.pdbx_strand_id
1 'polypeptide(L)'
;MKKRLNRRNFLSRMALAVASGTLLGSCTRSKQTESSPVSESGFEEELIKNRQMPKELVMTMLDQKVDLAMQRSHHCAQSSFLALHEQFSLDGEQVIKALTPLPGVAERGETCGAVIGPLMAFGLIYGRGQLQMDNWEKYQESLVPAGKLCAQFEQEFGSTMCHDVQKVKFGKCYHLTDPNELRQFQEAGATDHCSDVVRKAVRMAAEIVLEDPSL
;
A
#
# COMPACT_ATOMS: atom_id res chain seq x y z
N MET A 1 -4.11 -33.32 22.68
CA MET A 1 -5.11 -32.55 21.91
C MET A 1 -5.17 -31.13 22.45
N LYS A 2 -4.55 -30.18 21.73
CA LYS A 2 -4.45 -28.76 22.14
C LYS A 2 -5.79 -28.05 21.94
N LYS A 3 -6.23 -27.35 22.99
CA LYS A 3 -7.47 -26.56 23.06
C LYS A 3 -7.39 -25.34 22.11
N ARG A 4 -8.45 -25.12 21.35
CA ARG A 4 -8.66 -23.95 20.48
C ARG A 4 -8.89 -22.70 21.35
N LEU A 5 -8.14 -21.64 21.08
CA LEU A 5 -8.37 -20.29 21.62
C LEU A 5 -9.59 -19.69 20.92
N ASN A 6 -10.66 -19.46 21.70
CA ASN A 6 -11.91 -18.89 21.22
C ASN A 6 -11.90 -17.37 21.42
N ARG A 7 -11.54 -16.61 20.38
CA ARG A 7 -11.64 -15.14 20.36
C ARG A 7 -13.10 -14.73 20.18
N ARG A 8 -13.86 -14.68 21.28
CA ARG A 8 -15.16 -13.99 21.34
C ARG A 8 -15.54 -13.80 22.81
N ASN A 9 -15.20 -12.63 23.34
CA ASN A 9 -15.82 -12.02 24.54
C ASN A 9 -15.46 -10.53 24.55
N PHE A 10 -16.09 -9.77 23.66
CA PHE A 10 -16.12 -8.29 23.74
C PHE A 10 -17.57 -7.79 23.68
N LEU A 11 -18.49 -8.51 24.35
CA LEU A 11 -19.85 -8.07 24.59
C LEU A 11 -20.32 -8.63 25.93
N SER A 12 -19.88 -8.01 27.02
CA SER A 12 -20.50 -8.16 28.33
C SER A 12 -20.16 -6.94 29.16
N ARG A 13 -20.96 -5.88 28.96
CA ARG A 13 -21.25 -4.83 29.95
C ARG A 13 -22.36 -3.92 29.43
N MET A 14 -23.60 -4.42 29.53
CA MET A 14 -24.78 -3.56 29.70
C MET A 14 -25.63 -4.10 30.84
N ALA A 15 -25.77 -3.26 31.87
CA ALA A 15 -26.80 -3.20 32.93
C ALA A 15 -26.17 -2.32 34.04
N LEU A 16 -26.74 -1.24 34.60
CA LEU A 16 -28.02 -0.53 34.62
C LEU A 16 -27.65 0.96 34.83
N ALA A 17 -28.42 1.98 34.46
CA ALA A 17 -29.67 2.37 35.11
C ALA A 17 -30.44 3.41 34.28
N VAL A 18 -31.76 3.33 34.42
CA VAL A 18 -32.79 4.17 33.82
C VAL A 18 -33.06 5.38 34.72
N ALA A 19 -33.23 6.57 34.15
CA ALA A 19 -34.13 7.60 34.68
C ALA A 19 -34.54 8.62 33.59
N SER A 20 -35.78 8.44 33.11
CA SER A 20 -36.80 9.46 32.80
C SER A 20 -36.42 10.82 32.15
N GLY A 21 -37.01 11.07 30.98
CA GLY A 21 -37.22 12.41 30.43
C GLY A 21 -38.00 12.38 29.12
N THR A 22 -39.32 12.51 29.18
CA THR A 22 -40.22 12.70 28.05
C THR A 22 -39.89 13.98 27.28
N LEU A 23 -39.65 13.89 25.98
CA LEU A 23 -39.90 14.97 25.03
C LEU A 23 -40.47 14.39 23.72
N LEU A 24 -41.68 14.84 23.41
CA LEU A 24 -42.39 14.66 22.15
C LEU A 24 -41.62 15.32 21.00
N GLY A 25 -41.73 14.74 19.80
CA GLY A 25 -41.86 15.56 18.61
C GLY A 25 -40.90 15.28 17.45
N SER A 26 -41.52 14.83 16.36
CA SER A 26 -41.15 15.04 14.96
C SER A 26 -40.16 14.07 14.33
N CYS A 27 -40.75 13.09 13.63
CA CYS A 27 -40.16 12.45 12.47
C CYS A 27 -39.77 13.52 11.43
N THR A 28 -38.47 13.78 11.28
CA THR A 28 -37.91 14.29 10.03
C THR A 28 -36.96 13.25 9.48
N ARG A 29 -37.43 12.64 8.38
CA ARG A 29 -36.74 11.74 7.46
C ARG A 29 -35.30 12.20 7.27
N SER A 30 -34.35 11.54 7.95
CA SER A 30 -32.93 11.73 7.66
C SER A 30 -32.72 11.27 6.22
N LYS A 31 -32.47 12.23 5.33
CA LYS A 31 -31.92 11.95 4.01
C LYS A 31 -30.76 10.97 4.22
N GLN A 32 -30.85 9.81 3.58
CA GLN A 32 -29.68 8.99 3.31
C GLN A 32 -28.68 9.92 2.63
N THR A 33 -27.68 10.37 3.38
CA THR A 33 -26.46 10.88 2.79
C THR A 33 -25.78 9.64 2.22
N GLU A 34 -26.06 9.40 0.93
CA GLU A 34 -25.12 8.72 0.06
C GLU A 34 -23.73 9.25 0.41
N SER A 35 -22.84 8.34 0.81
CA SER A 35 -21.43 8.63 0.96
C SER A 35 -20.96 9.27 -0.34
N SER A 36 -20.40 10.48 -0.26
CA SER A 36 -19.79 11.15 -1.39
C SER A 36 -18.91 10.16 -2.17
N PRO A 37 -18.98 10.14 -3.50
CA PRO A 37 -18.07 9.33 -4.27
C PRO A 37 -16.67 9.84 -3.92
N VAL A 38 -15.77 8.90 -3.62
CA VAL A 38 -14.33 9.14 -3.78
C VAL A 38 -14.16 9.76 -5.18
N SER A 39 -13.10 10.51 -5.46
CA SER A 39 -12.87 11.04 -6.81
C SER A 39 -12.55 9.91 -7.84
N GLU A 40 -13.39 8.88 -7.92
CA GLU A 40 -13.46 7.79 -8.89
C GLU A 40 -13.26 8.35 -10.31
N SER A 41 -13.78 9.54 -10.57
CA SER A 41 -13.60 10.24 -11.85
C SER A 41 -12.14 10.50 -12.21
N GLY A 42 -11.26 10.77 -11.24
CA GLY A 42 -9.84 11.06 -11.49
C GLY A 42 -9.01 9.81 -11.78
N PHE A 43 -9.23 8.73 -11.02
CA PHE A 43 -8.55 7.46 -11.25
C PHE A 43 -8.97 6.82 -12.57
N GLU A 44 -10.28 6.75 -12.84
CA GLU A 44 -10.83 6.14 -14.06
C GLU A 44 -10.30 6.84 -15.32
N GLU A 45 -10.34 8.18 -15.34
CA GLU A 45 -9.85 8.98 -16.46
C GLU A 45 -8.35 8.75 -16.69
N GLU A 46 -7.56 8.72 -15.63
CA GLU A 46 -6.12 8.51 -15.72
C GLU A 46 -5.77 7.07 -16.11
N LEU A 47 -6.53 6.07 -15.65
CA LEU A 47 -6.38 4.68 -16.05
C LEU A 47 -6.62 4.51 -17.56
N ILE A 48 -7.68 5.12 -18.09
CA ILE A 48 -7.99 5.09 -19.53
C ILE A 48 -6.85 5.72 -20.34
N LYS A 49 -6.35 6.90 -19.93
CA LYS A 49 -5.19 7.54 -20.59
C LYS A 49 -3.98 6.63 -20.58
N ASN A 50 -3.66 6.02 -19.44
CA ASN A 50 -2.54 5.09 -19.32
C ASN A 50 -2.67 3.86 -20.23
N ARG A 51 -3.87 3.26 -20.34
CA ARG A 51 -4.13 2.12 -21.24
C ARG A 51 -4.00 2.47 -22.73
N GLN A 52 -4.23 3.73 -23.10
CA GLN A 52 -4.09 4.20 -24.48
C GLN A 52 -2.63 4.49 -24.88
N MET A 53 -1.73 4.71 -23.91
CA MET A 53 -0.32 4.93 -24.17
C MET A 53 0.42 3.61 -24.47
N PRO A 54 1.53 3.65 -25.22
CA PRO A 54 2.42 2.50 -25.33
C PRO A 54 2.88 2.03 -23.94
N LYS A 55 2.76 0.73 -23.64
CA LYS A 55 3.10 0.17 -22.32
C LYS A 55 4.47 0.63 -21.82
N GLU A 56 5.48 0.59 -22.69
CA GLU A 56 6.85 0.99 -22.33
C GLU A 56 6.98 2.47 -21.98
N LEU A 57 6.14 3.34 -22.57
CA LEU A 57 6.12 4.76 -22.21
C LEU A 57 5.61 4.93 -20.77
N VAL A 58 4.54 4.25 -20.40
CA VAL A 58 4.01 4.28 -19.02
C VAL A 58 5.05 3.79 -18.03
N MET A 59 5.74 2.69 -18.36
CA MET A 59 6.81 2.15 -17.51
C MET A 59 8.00 3.12 -17.37
N THR A 60 8.36 3.82 -18.45
CA THR A 60 9.41 4.85 -18.42
C THR A 60 9.01 6.04 -17.55
N MET A 61 7.76 6.49 -17.63
CA MET A 61 7.24 7.57 -16.78
C MET A 61 7.25 7.17 -15.30
N LEU A 62 6.85 5.94 -14.98
CA LEU A 62 6.93 5.40 -13.63
C LEU A 62 8.36 5.34 -13.11
N ASP A 63 9.31 4.89 -13.92
CA ASP A 63 10.73 4.88 -13.56
C ASP A 63 11.23 6.29 -13.20
N GLN A 64 10.90 7.29 -14.02
CA GLN A 64 11.27 8.68 -13.78
C GLN A 64 10.69 9.22 -12.46
N LYS A 65 9.43 8.89 -12.17
CA LYS A 65 8.77 9.26 -10.90
C LYS A 65 9.44 8.60 -9.71
N VAL A 66 9.76 7.31 -9.82
CA VAL A 66 10.49 6.57 -8.78
C VAL A 66 11.84 7.22 -8.53
N ASP A 67 12.62 7.49 -9.57
CA ASP A 67 13.96 8.03 -9.43
C ASP A 67 13.93 9.41 -8.78
N LEU A 68 13.02 10.29 -9.23
CA LEU A 68 12.83 11.61 -8.62
C LEU A 68 12.44 11.50 -7.13
N ALA A 69 11.51 10.61 -6.80
CA ALA A 69 11.05 10.40 -5.42
C ALA A 69 12.14 9.81 -4.53
N MET A 70 12.90 8.83 -5.02
CA MET A 70 13.99 8.18 -4.30
C MET A 70 15.16 9.14 -4.06
N GLN A 71 15.53 9.95 -5.05
CA GLN A 71 16.58 10.96 -4.90
C GLN A 71 16.18 12.04 -3.91
N ARG A 72 14.89 12.37 -3.82
CA ARG A 72 14.39 13.39 -2.87
C ARG A 72 14.27 12.85 -1.44
N SER A 73 13.81 11.62 -1.27
CA SER A 73 13.37 11.10 0.04
C SER A 73 14.28 10.03 0.63
N HIS A 74 15.09 9.35 -0.20
CA HIS A 74 15.82 8.12 0.16
C HIS A 74 14.92 7.05 0.81
N HIS A 75 13.63 7.04 0.48
CA HIS A 75 12.63 6.26 1.20
C HIS A 75 11.84 5.36 0.26
N CYS A 76 12.09 4.05 0.31
CA CYS A 76 11.52 3.07 -0.63
C CYS A 76 9.99 2.93 -0.55
N ALA A 77 9.39 2.93 0.65
CA ALA A 77 7.93 2.77 0.76
C ALA A 77 7.16 4.00 0.26
N GLN A 78 7.56 5.21 0.70
CA GLN A 78 7.01 6.46 0.18
C GLN A 78 7.21 6.62 -1.32
N SER A 79 8.41 6.37 -1.84
CA SER A 79 8.71 6.58 -3.27
C SER A 79 7.95 5.62 -4.17
N SER A 80 7.84 4.34 -3.79
CA SER A 80 7.06 3.36 -4.54
C SER A 80 5.57 3.69 -4.59
N PHE A 81 4.99 4.09 -3.45
CA PHE A 81 3.61 4.56 -3.41
C PHE A 81 3.40 5.85 -4.20
N LEU A 82 4.30 6.84 -4.02
CA LEU A 82 4.18 8.15 -4.66
C LEU A 82 4.17 8.05 -6.19
N ALA A 83 5.01 7.18 -6.77
CA ALA A 83 5.02 6.97 -8.21
C ALA A 83 3.67 6.46 -8.74
N LEU A 84 3.03 5.52 -8.03
CA LEU A 84 1.70 4.99 -8.40
C LEU A 84 0.59 6.00 -8.12
N HIS A 85 0.67 6.69 -6.99
CA HIS A 85 -0.23 7.78 -6.61
C HIS A 85 -0.30 8.85 -7.71
N GLU A 86 0.85 9.29 -8.20
CA GLU A 86 0.92 10.28 -9.27
C GLU A 86 0.53 9.72 -10.65
N GLN A 87 0.93 8.48 -10.97
CA GLN A 87 0.65 7.89 -12.29
C GLN A 87 -0.83 7.59 -12.50
N PHE A 88 -1.53 7.20 -11.43
CA PHE A 88 -2.93 6.81 -11.48
C PHE A 88 -3.87 7.83 -10.81
N SER A 89 -3.36 9.01 -10.42
CA SER A 89 -4.14 10.06 -9.75
C SER A 89 -4.94 9.56 -8.53
N LEU A 90 -4.30 8.75 -7.68
CA LEU A 90 -4.94 8.18 -6.48
C LEU A 90 -5.07 9.25 -5.39
N ASP A 91 -6.12 9.25 -4.56
CA ASP A 91 -6.17 10.15 -3.39
C ASP A 91 -5.43 9.53 -2.19
N GLY A 92 -4.25 10.04 -1.86
CA GLY A 92 -3.29 9.30 -1.03
C GLY A 92 -2.28 10.10 -0.21
N GLU A 93 -2.45 11.41 -0.03
CA GLU A 93 -1.44 12.25 0.67
C GLU A 93 -1.19 11.76 2.11
N GLN A 94 -2.25 11.40 2.83
CA GLN A 94 -2.19 10.81 4.16
C GLN A 94 -1.46 9.46 4.19
N VAL A 95 -1.50 8.71 3.09
CA VAL A 95 -0.79 7.42 2.96
C VAL A 95 0.72 7.67 2.85
N ILE A 96 1.16 8.66 2.08
CA ILE A 96 2.58 9.05 1.97
C ILE A 96 3.15 9.35 3.37
N LYS A 97 2.43 10.14 4.16
CA LYS A 97 2.82 10.44 5.54
C LYS A 97 2.86 9.17 6.40
N ALA A 98 1.86 8.31 6.30
CA ALA A 98 1.77 7.08 7.08
C ALA A 98 2.85 6.04 6.73
N LEU A 99 3.43 6.10 5.53
CA LEU A 99 4.50 5.21 5.07
C LEU A 99 5.88 5.52 5.68
N THR A 100 6.06 6.66 6.36
CA THR A 100 7.34 7.11 6.94
C THR A 100 8.10 6.07 7.79
N PRO A 101 7.45 5.25 8.65
CA PRO A 101 8.16 4.26 9.45
C PRO A 101 8.32 2.91 8.73
N LEU A 102 7.96 2.81 7.44
CA LEU A 102 7.86 1.54 6.72
C LEU A 102 9.04 1.18 5.78
N PRO A 103 10.20 1.88 5.71
CA PRO A 103 11.40 1.29 5.12
C PRO A 103 11.78 0.03 5.89
N GLY A 104 11.50 -1.15 5.33
CA GLY A 104 11.75 -2.42 6.01
C GLY A 104 11.22 -2.43 7.45
N VAL A 105 10.03 -1.83 7.65
CA VAL A 105 9.33 -1.57 8.92
C VAL A 105 10.26 -1.19 10.08
N ALA A 106 10.65 0.07 10.08
CA ALA A 106 11.63 0.65 11.00
C ALA A 106 13.03 0.05 10.85
N GLU A 107 13.46 -0.19 9.60
CA GLU A 107 14.85 -0.53 9.25
C GLU A 107 15.35 -1.85 9.83
N ARG A 108 14.42 -2.74 10.19
CA ARG A 108 14.69 -4.04 10.83
C ARG A 108 14.83 -5.19 9.84
N GLY A 109 14.72 -4.92 8.55
CA GLY A 109 14.88 -5.94 7.50
C GLY A 109 13.65 -6.78 7.20
N GLU A 110 12.49 -6.39 7.73
CA GLU A 110 11.19 -7.02 7.48
C GLU A 110 10.69 -6.67 6.07
N THR A 111 9.38 -6.76 5.81
CA THR A 111 8.80 -6.52 4.48
C THR A 111 9.35 -5.26 3.81
N CYS A 112 9.86 -5.43 2.60
CA CYS A 112 10.49 -4.37 1.84
C CYS A 112 9.50 -3.24 1.54
N GLY A 113 9.96 -1.99 1.67
CA GLY A 113 9.13 -0.82 1.38
C GLY A 113 8.64 -0.79 -0.08
N ALA A 114 9.42 -1.36 -1.00
CA ALA A 114 9.03 -1.52 -2.40
C ALA A 114 7.81 -2.46 -2.60
N VAL A 115 7.51 -3.32 -1.62
CA VAL A 115 6.28 -4.14 -1.60
C VAL A 115 5.16 -3.39 -0.88
N ILE A 116 5.47 -2.78 0.28
CA ILE A 116 4.47 -2.07 1.09
C ILE A 116 3.83 -0.92 0.32
N GLY A 117 4.61 -0.07 -0.35
CA GLY A 117 4.06 1.10 -1.06
C GLY A 117 3.00 0.73 -2.12
N PRO A 118 3.30 -0.19 -3.05
CA PRO A 118 2.31 -0.64 -4.02
C PRO A 118 1.10 -1.35 -3.40
N LEU A 119 1.28 -2.11 -2.31
CA LEU A 119 0.14 -2.68 -1.57
C LEU A 119 -0.77 -1.60 -0.99
N MET A 120 -0.22 -0.46 -0.56
CA MET A 120 -1.03 0.68 -0.13
C MET A 120 -1.81 1.31 -1.30
N ALA A 121 -1.22 1.38 -2.49
CA ALA A 121 -1.92 1.83 -3.71
C ALA A 121 -3.07 0.87 -4.08
N PHE A 122 -2.84 -0.45 -3.98
CA PHE A 122 -3.90 -1.44 -4.17
C PHE A 122 -5.01 -1.33 -3.13
N GLY A 123 -4.68 -0.95 -1.89
CA GLY A 123 -5.69 -0.63 -0.88
C GLY A 123 -6.61 0.53 -1.27
N LEU A 124 -6.11 1.51 -2.03
CA LEU A 124 -6.92 2.62 -2.55
C LEU A 124 -7.76 2.21 -3.78
N ILE A 125 -7.24 1.32 -4.62
CA ILE A 125 -7.91 0.89 -5.87
C ILE A 125 -8.96 -0.20 -5.59
N TYR A 126 -8.56 -1.27 -4.89
CA TYR A 126 -9.38 -2.48 -4.70
C TYR A 126 -9.97 -2.60 -3.30
N GLY A 127 -9.48 -1.81 -2.34
CA GLY A 127 -9.82 -1.96 -0.93
C GLY A 127 -11.24 -1.48 -0.57
N ARG A 128 -11.61 -1.76 0.68
CA ARG A 128 -12.91 -1.36 1.26
C ARG A 128 -12.74 -0.20 2.25
N GLY A 129 -13.65 0.75 2.21
CA GLY A 129 -13.67 1.89 3.12
C GLY A 129 -14.25 1.58 4.50
N GLN A 130 -14.24 2.58 5.39
CA GLN A 130 -14.73 2.45 6.76
C GLN A 130 -16.20 1.96 6.84
N LEU A 131 -17.07 2.41 5.94
CA LEU A 131 -18.48 2.01 5.91
C LEU A 131 -18.71 0.60 5.35
N GLN A 132 -17.68 -0.02 4.77
CA GLN A 132 -17.73 -1.33 4.14
C GLN A 132 -16.87 -2.36 4.89
N MET A 133 -16.48 -2.10 6.15
CA MET A 133 -15.57 -2.97 6.90
C MET A 133 -16.10 -4.40 7.12
N ASP A 134 -17.41 -4.60 7.05
CA ASP A 134 -18.10 -5.88 7.11
C ASP A 134 -18.20 -6.59 5.74
N ASN A 135 -17.93 -5.90 4.63
CA ASN A 135 -17.89 -6.48 3.28
C ASN A 135 -16.66 -7.39 3.13
N TRP A 136 -16.82 -8.66 3.47
CA TRP A 136 -15.76 -9.68 3.45
C TRP A 136 -15.31 -10.04 2.03
N GLU A 137 -16.25 -10.08 1.09
CA GLU A 137 -15.98 -10.39 -0.32
C GLU A 137 -15.00 -9.39 -0.92
N LYS A 138 -15.28 -8.08 -0.81
CA LYS A 138 -14.38 -7.02 -1.31
C LYS A 138 -12.98 -7.07 -0.69
N TYR A 139 -12.88 -7.46 0.59
CA TYR A 139 -11.57 -7.68 1.21
C TYR A 139 -10.83 -8.86 0.58
N GLN A 140 -11.49 -10.00 0.38
CA GLN A 140 -10.85 -11.16 -0.25
C GLN A 140 -10.45 -10.88 -1.70
N GLU A 141 -11.29 -10.19 -2.45
CA GLU A 141 -10.99 -9.76 -3.83
C GLU A 141 -9.75 -8.87 -3.87
N SER A 142 -9.62 -7.91 -2.94
CA SER A 142 -8.42 -7.06 -2.86
C SER A 142 -7.11 -7.82 -2.59
N LEU A 143 -7.19 -9.02 -2.01
CA LEU A 143 -6.01 -9.85 -1.75
C LEU A 143 -5.50 -10.54 -3.02
N VAL A 144 -6.32 -10.68 -4.06
CA VAL A 144 -5.92 -11.34 -5.31
C VAL A 144 -4.82 -10.55 -6.05
N PRO A 145 -5.00 -9.25 -6.39
CA PRO A 145 -3.93 -8.48 -7.02
C PRO A 145 -2.72 -8.30 -6.08
N ALA A 146 -2.95 -8.12 -4.77
CA ALA A 146 -1.89 -8.05 -3.77
C ALA A 146 -1.02 -9.31 -3.72
N GLY A 147 -1.64 -10.49 -3.74
CA GLY A 147 -0.95 -11.78 -3.79
C GLY A 147 -0.16 -11.97 -5.09
N LYS A 148 -0.72 -11.54 -6.23
CA LYS A 148 -0.02 -11.56 -7.52
C LYS A 148 1.25 -10.70 -7.50
N LEU A 149 1.18 -9.50 -6.95
CA LEU A 149 2.35 -8.64 -6.78
C LEU A 149 3.42 -9.29 -5.90
N CYS A 150 3.04 -9.80 -4.71
CA CYS A 150 3.99 -10.45 -3.81
C CYS A 150 4.66 -11.65 -4.48
N ALA A 151 3.90 -12.49 -5.19
CA ALA A 151 4.44 -13.64 -5.91
C ALA A 151 5.42 -13.23 -7.02
N GLN A 152 5.10 -12.22 -7.82
CA GLN A 152 6.00 -11.68 -8.85
C GLN A 152 7.27 -11.09 -8.24
N PHE A 153 7.14 -10.36 -7.12
CA PHE A 153 8.28 -9.79 -6.41
C PHE A 153 9.19 -10.88 -5.82
N GLU A 154 8.61 -11.92 -5.22
CA GLU A 154 9.35 -13.08 -4.70
C GLU A 154 10.03 -13.87 -5.82
N GLN A 155 9.42 -13.97 -6.99
CA GLN A 155 10.06 -14.60 -8.15
C GLN A 155 11.32 -13.84 -8.60
N GLU A 156 11.29 -12.50 -8.57
CA GLU A 156 12.41 -11.66 -8.99
C GLU A 156 13.52 -11.57 -7.91
N PHE A 157 13.15 -11.42 -6.64
CA PHE A 157 14.09 -11.12 -5.55
C PHE A 157 14.23 -12.22 -4.49
N GLY A 158 13.52 -13.34 -4.66
CA GLY A 158 13.56 -14.51 -3.78
C GLY A 158 12.73 -14.40 -2.49
N SER A 159 12.33 -13.20 -2.07
CA SER A 159 11.61 -12.96 -0.81
C SER A 159 11.01 -11.55 -0.81
N THR A 160 9.96 -11.33 -0.02
CA THR A 160 9.45 -9.97 0.28
C THR A 160 10.23 -9.27 1.40
N MET A 161 11.13 -9.96 2.10
CA MET A 161 11.91 -9.40 3.21
C MET A 161 13.07 -8.53 2.73
N CYS A 162 13.20 -7.32 3.27
CA CYS A 162 14.22 -6.35 2.88
C CYS A 162 15.64 -6.91 3.07
N HIS A 163 15.90 -7.65 4.15
CA HIS A 163 17.21 -8.28 4.36
C HIS A 163 17.58 -9.29 3.26
N ASP A 164 16.61 -10.04 2.74
CA ASP A 164 16.87 -11.00 1.66
C ASP A 164 17.07 -10.28 0.32
N VAL A 165 16.26 -9.25 0.06
CA VAL A 165 16.45 -8.36 -1.09
C VAL A 165 17.83 -7.70 -1.05
N GLN A 166 18.30 -7.28 0.14
CA GLN A 166 19.64 -6.73 0.29
C GLN A 166 20.73 -7.74 -0.07
N LYS A 167 20.61 -9.01 0.36
CA LYS A 167 21.58 -10.04 -0.05
C LYS A 167 21.65 -10.20 -1.57
N VAL A 168 20.50 -10.13 -2.26
CA VAL A 168 20.45 -10.20 -3.73
C VAL A 168 21.10 -8.98 -4.37
N LYS A 169 20.84 -7.77 -3.85
CA LYS A 169 21.30 -6.51 -4.46
C LYS A 169 22.72 -6.09 -4.10
N PHE A 170 23.16 -6.38 -2.87
CA PHE A 170 24.42 -5.92 -2.31
C PHE A 170 25.39 -7.08 -1.98
N GLY A 171 24.96 -8.34 -2.16
CA GLY A 171 25.75 -9.52 -1.79
C GLY A 171 25.84 -9.79 -0.29
N LYS A 172 25.30 -8.91 0.55
CA LYS A 172 25.19 -9.07 2.00
C LYS A 172 23.97 -8.32 2.53
N CYS A 173 23.68 -8.56 3.80
CA CYS A 173 22.64 -7.87 4.56
C CYS A 173 23.30 -6.84 5.48
N TYR A 174 22.65 -5.68 5.65
CA TYR A 174 23.04 -4.63 6.58
C TYR A 174 21.98 -4.47 7.67
N HIS A 175 22.41 -4.31 8.93
CA HIS A 175 21.53 -3.91 10.03
C HIS A 175 21.42 -2.40 10.07
N LEU A 176 20.41 -1.86 9.39
CA LEU A 176 20.28 -0.42 9.19
C LEU A 176 20.06 0.39 10.48
N THR A 177 19.63 -0.27 11.57
CA THR A 177 19.56 0.33 12.91
C THR A 177 20.94 0.53 13.57
N ASP A 178 22.01 -0.07 13.04
CA ASP A 178 23.40 0.21 13.44
C ASP A 178 23.94 1.37 12.58
N PRO A 179 24.36 2.51 13.18
CA PRO A 179 24.86 3.67 12.44
C PRO A 179 26.08 3.38 11.54
N ASN A 180 26.93 2.42 11.89
CA ASN A 180 28.09 2.06 11.08
C ASN A 180 27.67 1.23 9.87
N GLU A 181 26.77 0.26 10.05
CA GLU A 181 26.25 -0.52 8.93
C GLU A 181 25.38 0.34 8.00
N LEU A 182 24.60 1.28 8.54
CA LEU A 182 23.85 2.26 7.74
C LEU A 182 24.79 3.12 6.87
N ARG A 183 25.91 3.58 7.42
CA ARG A 183 26.92 4.31 6.64
C ARG A 183 27.49 3.45 5.52
N GLN A 184 27.88 2.21 5.82
CA GLN A 184 28.39 1.29 4.80
C GLN A 184 27.35 0.97 3.73
N PHE A 185 26.07 0.90 4.10
CA PHE A 185 24.96 0.71 3.17
C PHE A 185 24.83 1.91 2.22
N GLN A 186 24.90 3.14 2.75
CA GLN A 186 24.90 4.36 1.95
C GLN A 186 26.10 4.44 1.00
N GLU A 187 27.32 4.16 1.50
CA GLU A 187 28.56 4.14 0.71
C GLU A 187 28.54 3.06 -0.39
N ALA A 188 27.78 1.98 -0.19
CA ALA A 188 27.57 0.93 -1.17
C ALA A 188 26.51 1.27 -2.24
N GLY A 189 26.05 2.53 -2.34
CA GLY A 189 25.09 2.94 -3.37
C GLY A 189 23.64 2.60 -3.03
N ALA A 190 23.25 2.70 -1.76
CA ALA A 190 21.91 2.38 -1.26
C ALA A 190 20.77 2.95 -2.12
N THR A 191 20.84 4.23 -2.49
CA THR A 191 19.78 4.90 -3.26
C THR A 191 19.60 4.23 -4.62
N ASP A 192 20.68 3.96 -5.34
CA ASP A 192 20.61 3.40 -6.70
C ASP A 192 20.08 1.97 -6.67
N HIS A 193 20.66 1.12 -5.81
CA HIS A 193 20.24 -0.26 -5.66
C HIS A 193 18.80 -0.40 -5.17
N CYS A 194 18.36 0.43 -4.22
CA CYS A 194 16.97 0.44 -3.77
C CYS A 194 16.03 0.99 -4.85
N SER A 195 16.47 1.98 -5.65
CA SER A 195 15.66 2.53 -6.74
C SER A 195 15.39 1.46 -7.81
N ASP A 196 16.37 0.61 -8.13
CA ASP A 196 16.14 -0.53 -9.02
C ASP A 196 15.01 -1.44 -8.53
N VAL A 197 15.02 -1.79 -7.23
CA VAL A 197 14.00 -2.66 -6.62
C VAL A 197 12.64 -1.97 -6.66
N VAL A 198 12.59 -0.67 -6.34
CA VAL A 198 11.36 0.11 -6.36
C VAL A 198 10.79 0.21 -7.77
N ARG A 199 11.61 0.50 -8.80
CA ARG A 199 11.19 0.55 -10.20
C ARG A 199 10.56 -0.77 -10.64
N LYS A 200 11.19 -1.90 -10.32
CA LYS A 200 10.65 -3.24 -10.64
C LYS A 200 9.31 -3.49 -9.95
N ALA A 201 9.19 -3.22 -8.66
CA ALA A 201 7.94 -3.45 -7.93
C ALA A 201 6.79 -2.53 -8.40
N VAL A 202 7.11 -1.26 -8.70
CA VAL A 202 6.14 -0.29 -9.23
C VAL A 202 5.67 -0.71 -10.63
N ARG A 203 6.57 -1.16 -11.50
CA ARG A 203 6.19 -1.73 -12.81
C ARG A 203 5.24 -2.92 -12.65
N MET A 204 5.60 -3.91 -11.82
CA MET A 204 4.73 -5.07 -11.54
C MET A 204 3.34 -4.64 -11.09
N ALA A 205 3.26 -3.69 -10.15
CA ALA A 205 2.00 -3.20 -9.65
C ALA A 205 1.18 -2.45 -10.72
N ALA A 206 1.84 -1.61 -11.53
CA ALA A 206 1.20 -0.91 -12.62
C ALA A 206 0.68 -1.87 -13.70
N GLU A 207 1.44 -2.91 -14.05
CA GLU A 207 0.98 -3.95 -14.97
C GLU A 207 -0.28 -4.65 -14.47
N ILE A 208 -0.31 -5.01 -13.18
CA ILE A 208 -1.49 -5.62 -12.57
C ILE A 208 -2.72 -4.72 -12.73
N VAL A 209 -2.60 -3.42 -12.48
CA VAL A 209 -3.70 -2.45 -12.60
C VAL A 209 -4.11 -2.23 -14.06
N LEU A 210 -3.15 -2.07 -14.97
CA LEU A 210 -3.42 -1.79 -16.38
C LEU A 210 -4.09 -2.97 -17.07
N GLU A 211 -3.72 -4.19 -16.70
CA GLU A 211 -4.21 -5.44 -17.30
C GLU A 211 -5.45 -6.01 -16.61
N ASP A 212 -5.92 -5.41 -15.50
CA ASP A 212 -7.11 -5.87 -14.79
C ASP A 212 -8.39 -5.51 -15.57
N PRO A 213 -9.14 -6.48 -16.12
CA PRO A 213 -10.36 -6.19 -16.87
C PRO A 213 -11.56 -5.82 -15.99
N SER A 214 -11.43 -5.94 -14.66
CA SER A 214 -12.48 -5.54 -13.70
C SER A 214 -12.43 -4.06 -13.33
N LEU A 215 -11.35 -3.36 -13.71
CA LEU A 215 -11.16 -1.91 -13.60
C LEU A 215 -11.45 -1.20 -14.92
#